data_AF-Q6L8W7-F1
#
_entry.id   AF-Q6L8W7-F1
#
_cell.length_a   1.000
_cell.length_b   1.000
_cell.length_c   1.000
_cell.angle_alpha   90.00
_cell.angle_beta   90.00
_cell.angle_gamma   90.00
#
_symmetry.space_group_name_H-M   'P 1'
#
loop_
_entity.id
_entity.type
_entity.pdbx_description
1 polymer ?
#
loop_
_entity_poly.entity_id
_entity_poly.type
_entity_poly.pdbx_seq_one_letter_code
_entity_poly.pdbx_strand_id
1 'polypeptide(L)'
;VIASAQASLDDAVEEGKFRRDLYFRLNVLTLKLPPLRDQPERILPLFTRVVAASAKELNVAIPDVCPLLQQVLTGHRWPGNIRELKAAAKRHVLGFPLLGADSQTEEHMACGLKFQLRAIEKALIQQALKRHRNCIDAASLELDIPRRTLYRRIKELSI
;
A
#
# COMPACT_ATOMS: atom_id res chain seq x y z
N VAL A 1 28.18 16.49 13.39
CA VAL A 1 28.06 16.23 11.93
C VAL A 1 27.09 15.09 11.75
N ILE A 2 26.12 15.21 10.83
CA ILE A 2 25.21 14.11 10.47
C ILE A 2 25.53 13.75 9.02
N ALA A 3 25.82 12.47 8.77
CA ALA A 3 26.14 11.95 7.45
C ALA A 3 25.19 10.80 7.10
N SER A 4 24.95 10.60 5.81
CA SER A 4 24.12 9.50 5.30
C SER A 4 24.79 8.88 4.08
N ALA A 5 24.75 7.55 3.98
CA ALA A 5 25.31 6.80 2.87
C ALA A 5 24.29 5.79 2.34
N GLN A 6 24.21 5.64 1.02
CA GLN A 6 23.35 4.65 0.35
C GLN A 6 23.96 3.24 0.41
N ALA A 7 25.29 3.15 0.35
CA ALA A 7 26.05 1.91 0.39
C ALA A 7 26.71 1.72 1.76
N SER A 8 27.03 0.47 2.10
CA SER A 8 27.76 0.12 3.32
C SER A 8 29.12 0.80 3.34
N LEU A 9 29.36 1.64 4.36
CA LEU A 9 30.65 2.31 4.53
C LEU A 9 31.74 1.33 4.97
N ASP A 10 31.39 0.24 5.66
CA ASP A 10 32.32 -0.87 5.99
C ASP A 10 32.93 -1.46 4.72
N ASP A 11 32.10 -1.94 3.80
CA ASP A 11 32.54 -2.54 2.54
C ASP A 11 33.40 -1.55 1.73
N ALA A 12 33.00 -0.27 1.70
CA ALA A 12 33.77 0.78 1.02
C ALA A 12 35.14 1.06 1.66
N VAL A 13 35.28 0.82 2.97
CA VAL A 13 36.55 0.91 3.69
C VAL A 13 37.43 -0.31 3.42
N GLU A 14 36.84 -1.50 3.32
CA GLU A 14 37.57 -2.73 2.96
C GLU A 14 38.07 -2.68 1.51
N GLU A 15 37.26 -2.15 0.58
CA GLU A 15 37.65 -1.94 -0.82
C GLU A 15 38.66 -0.78 -1.01
N GLY A 16 39.04 -0.06 0.05
CA GLY A 16 39.98 1.07 -0.01
C GLY A 16 39.42 2.33 -0.67
N LYS A 17 38.13 2.35 -1.03
CA LYS A 17 37.45 3.53 -1.61
C LYS A 17 37.13 4.60 -0.58
N PHE A 18 37.16 4.26 0.71
CA PHE A 18 36.85 5.19 1.80
C PHE A 18 37.94 5.21 2.87
N ARG A 19 38.26 6.40 3.38
CA ARG A 19 39.29 6.58 4.41
C ARG A 19 38.86 6.03 5.76
N ARG A 20 39.65 5.11 6.32
CA ARG A 20 39.45 4.51 7.65
C ARG A 20 39.31 5.56 8.77
N ASP A 21 40.18 6.57 8.79
CA ASP A 21 40.14 7.59 9.86
C ASP A 21 38.81 8.35 9.90
N LEU A 22 38.23 8.61 8.73
CA LEU A 22 36.97 9.34 8.63
C LEU A 22 35.80 8.44 9.01
N TYR A 23 35.85 7.16 8.63
CA TYR A 23 34.87 6.15 9.01
C TYR A 23 34.74 6.03 10.53
N PHE A 24 35.84 5.87 11.26
CA PHE A 24 35.79 5.74 12.72
C PHE A 24 35.29 6.99 13.44
N ARG A 25 35.47 8.19 12.86
CA ARG A 25 34.92 9.44 13.41
C ARG A 25 33.44 9.63 13.12
N LEU A 26 32.96 9.10 12.00
CA LEU A 26 31.55 9.21 11.59
C LEU A 26 30.71 8.06 12.17
N ASN A 27 31.29 6.88 12.32
CA ASN A 27 30.61 5.66 12.72
C ASN A 27 30.54 5.49 14.25
N VAL A 28 30.25 6.57 14.97
CA VAL A 28 30.04 6.54 16.43
C VAL A 28 28.66 5.96 16.77
N LEU A 29 27.65 6.28 15.95
CA LEU A 29 26.29 5.77 16.08
C LEU A 29 25.69 5.58 14.68
N THR A 30 25.45 4.33 14.29
CA THR A 30 24.84 3.98 13.00
C THR A 30 23.35 3.74 13.15
N LEU A 31 22.53 4.49 12.44
CA LEU A 31 21.09 4.23 12.33
C LEU A 31 20.79 3.56 10.99
N LYS A 32 20.44 2.28 11.02
CA LYS A 32 19.98 1.55 9.83
C LYS A 32 18.50 1.81 9.61
N LEU A 33 18.17 2.47 8.50
CA LEU A 33 16.79 2.71 8.09
C LEU A 33 16.26 1.48 7.35
N PRO A 34 15.24 0.79 7.87
CA PRO A 34 14.66 -0.35 7.17
C PRO A 34 13.96 0.13 5.88
N PRO A 35 14.00 -0.67 4.82
CA PRO A 35 13.24 -0.39 3.61
C PRO A 35 11.73 -0.51 3.89
N LEU A 36 10.92 0.26 3.18
CA LEU A 36 9.46 0.29 3.38
C LEU A 36 8.78 -1.07 3.19
N ARG A 37 9.37 -1.96 2.38
CA ARG A 37 8.91 -3.35 2.19
C ARG A 37 8.89 -4.19 3.48
N ASP A 38 9.75 -3.88 4.45
CA ASP A 38 9.82 -4.61 5.73
C ASP A 38 8.78 -4.08 6.72
N GLN A 39 8.07 -2.99 6.39
CA GLN A 39 7.09 -2.32 7.24
C GLN A 39 5.79 -2.00 6.47
N PRO A 40 5.06 -3.03 5.98
CA PRO A 40 3.87 -2.82 5.15
C PRO A 40 2.77 -2.03 5.86
N GLU A 41 2.65 -2.20 7.19
CA GLU A 41 1.69 -1.47 8.03
C GLU A 41 1.90 0.06 8.00
N ARG A 42 3.13 0.52 7.73
CA ARG A 42 3.45 1.96 7.66
C ARG A 42 3.17 2.55 6.28
N ILE A 43 3.03 1.74 5.23
CA ILE A 43 2.83 2.20 3.86
C ILE A 43 1.58 3.09 3.77
N LEU A 44 0.46 2.59 4.29
CA LEU A 44 -0.83 3.26 4.16
C LEU A 44 -0.88 4.60 4.93
N PRO A 45 -0.53 4.68 6.23
CA PRO A 45 -0.47 5.96 6.95
C PRO A 45 0.50 6.97 6.32
N LEU A 46 1.65 6.50 5.83
CA LEU A 46 2.61 7.37 5.14
C LEU A 46 2.04 7.89 3.83
N PHE A 47 1.42 7.02 3.04
CA PHE A 47 0.78 7.39 1.79
C PHE A 47 -0.30 8.46 2.00
N THR A 48 -1.23 8.25 2.93
CA THR A 48 -2.30 9.22 3.24
C THR A 48 -1.74 10.58 3.65
N ARG A 49 -0.68 10.61 4.48
CA ARG A 49 -0.02 11.88 4.86
C ARG A 49 0.61 12.58 3.68
N VAL A 50 1.26 11.84 2.78
CA VAL A 50 1.88 12.42 1.58
C VAL A 50 0.82 12.90 0.59
N VAL A 51 -0.28 12.16 0.42
CA VAL A 51 -1.43 12.58 -0.40
C VAL A 51 -2.00 13.89 0.13
N ALA A 52 -2.26 13.99 1.44
CA ALA A 52 -2.76 15.22 2.06
C ALA A 52 -1.78 16.40 1.87
N ALA A 53 -0.48 16.17 2.04
CA ALA A 53 0.53 17.20 1.79
C ALA A 53 0.57 17.62 0.33
N SER A 54 0.53 16.67 -0.61
CA SER A 54 0.58 16.93 -2.05
C SER A 54 -0.70 17.62 -2.55
N ALA A 55 -1.86 17.24 -2.04
CA ALA A 55 -3.14 17.88 -2.33
C ALA A 55 -3.15 19.34 -1.87
N LYS A 56 -2.57 19.61 -0.69
CA LYS A 56 -2.39 20.97 -0.19
C LYS A 56 -1.41 21.79 -1.04
N GLU A 57 -0.30 21.20 -1.47
CA GLU A 57 0.67 21.85 -2.37
C GLU A 57 0.07 22.19 -3.74
N LEU A 58 -0.77 21.30 -4.28
CA LEU A 58 -1.40 21.44 -5.59
C LEU A 58 -2.75 22.16 -5.56
N ASN A 59 -3.24 22.51 -4.36
CA ASN A 59 -4.54 23.11 -4.12
C ASN A 59 -5.73 22.31 -4.69
N VAL A 60 -5.64 20.97 -4.61
CA VAL A 60 -6.66 20.02 -5.08
C VAL A 60 -7.36 19.39 -3.87
N ALA A 61 -8.62 18.98 -4.04
CA ALA A 61 -9.31 18.18 -3.05
C ALA A 61 -8.55 16.87 -2.76
N ILE A 62 -8.53 16.44 -1.50
CA ILE A 62 -7.86 15.20 -1.10
C ILE A 62 -8.67 14.02 -1.69
N PRO A 63 -8.09 13.21 -2.60
CA PRO A 63 -8.78 12.04 -3.13
C PRO A 63 -8.92 10.96 -2.05
N ASP A 64 -10.05 10.26 -2.05
CA ASP A 64 -10.29 9.14 -1.16
C ASP A 64 -9.44 7.91 -1.53
N VAL A 65 -8.86 7.29 -0.50
CA VAL A 65 -8.08 6.07 -0.65
C VAL A 65 -9.03 4.87 -0.69
N CYS A 66 -9.29 4.34 -1.89
CA CYS A 66 -10.14 3.16 -2.07
C CYS A 66 -9.50 1.88 -1.49
N PRO A 67 -10.28 0.88 -1.04
CA PRO A 67 -9.76 -0.39 -0.52
C PRO A 67 -8.86 -1.16 -1.51
N LEU A 68 -9.15 -1.06 -2.81
CA LEU A 68 -8.31 -1.64 -3.87
C LEU A 68 -6.94 -0.97 -3.93
N LEU A 69 -6.90 0.35 -3.72
CA LEU A 69 -5.67 1.12 -3.65
C LEU A 69 -4.78 0.62 -2.50
N GLN A 70 -5.40 0.33 -1.35
CA GLN A 70 -4.69 -0.22 -0.20
C GLN A 70 -4.04 -1.57 -0.54
N GLN A 71 -4.76 -2.46 -1.22
CA GLN A 71 -4.22 -3.76 -1.65
C GLN A 71 -3.01 -3.60 -2.57
N VAL A 72 -3.09 -2.71 -3.56
CA VAL A 72 -1.99 -2.40 -4.48
C VAL A 72 -0.78 -1.83 -3.71
N LEU A 73 -1.03 -0.88 -2.80
CA LEU A 73 0.03 -0.27 -2.00
C LEU A 73 0.74 -1.31 -1.11
N THR A 74 0.01 -2.24 -0.51
CA THR A 74 0.59 -3.31 0.34
C THR A 74 1.22 -4.44 -0.45
N GLY A 75 0.75 -4.71 -1.68
CA GLY A 75 1.28 -5.78 -2.54
C GLY A 75 2.55 -5.40 -3.30
N HIS A 76 2.85 -4.10 -3.42
CA HIS A 76 4.02 -3.62 -4.14
C HIS A 76 5.31 -3.69 -3.30
N ARG A 77 6.44 -4.01 -3.94
CA ARG A 77 7.75 -4.16 -3.26
C ARG A 77 8.48 -2.85 -3.01
N TRP A 78 8.05 -1.75 -3.60
CA TRP A 78 8.62 -0.40 -3.45
C TRP A 78 10.15 -0.36 -3.64
N PRO A 79 10.69 -0.70 -4.83
CA PRO A 79 12.12 -0.61 -5.11
C PRO A 79 12.70 0.79 -4.86
N GLY A 80 11.92 1.85 -5.09
CA GLY A 80 12.31 3.24 -4.79
C GLY A 80 11.92 3.71 -3.38
N ASN A 81 11.45 2.81 -2.52
CA ASN A 81 11.14 3.06 -1.11
C ASN A 81 10.21 4.29 -0.96
N ILE A 82 10.49 5.18 0.00
CA ILE A 82 9.69 6.40 0.25
C ILE A 82 9.66 7.35 -0.97
N ARG A 83 10.69 7.37 -1.82
CA ARG A 83 10.72 8.28 -2.99
C ARG A 83 9.65 7.88 -4.00
N GLU A 84 9.55 6.59 -4.28
CA GLU A 84 8.52 6.04 -5.16
C GLU A 84 7.13 6.19 -4.57
N LEU A 85 6.96 5.96 -3.25
CA LEU A 85 5.69 6.20 -2.56
C LEU A 85 5.22 7.65 -2.72
N LYS A 86 6.14 8.62 -2.61
CA LYS A 86 5.83 10.04 -2.82
C LYS A 86 5.42 10.35 -4.25
N ALA A 87 6.09 9.76 -5.23
CA ALA A 87 5.72 9.91 -6.64
C ALA A 87 4.32 9.32 -6.92
N ALA A 88 4.04 8.13 -6.38
CA ALA A 88 2.74 7.49 -6.50
C ALA A 88 1.62 8.34 -5.85
N ALA A 89 1.87 8.90 -4.66
CA ALA A 89 0.92 9.78 -3.99
C ALA A 89 0.64 11.07 -4.80
N LYS A 90 1.66 11.69 -5.38
CA LYS A 90 1.48 12.86 -6.27
C LYS A 90 0.66 12.51 -7.50
N ARG A 91 0.93 11.36 -8.14
CA ARG A 91 0.14 10.88 -9.27
C ARG A 91 -1.31 10.64 -8.90
N HIS A 92 -1.56 10.05 -7.74
CA HIS A 92 -2.91 9.83 -7.22
C HIS A 92 -3.70 11.13 -7.03
N VAL A 93 -3.08 12.16 -6.44
CA VAL A 93 -3.69 13.49 -6.27
C VAL A 93 -4.03 14.12 -7.62
N LEU A 94 -3.20 13.90 -8.63
CA LEU A 94 -3.43 14.39 -9.98
C LEU A 94 -4.40 13.53 -10.81
N GLY A 95 -4.94 12.43 -10.24
CA GLY A 95 -5.87 11.53 -10.93
C GLY A 95 -5.21 10.53 -11.89
N PHE A 96 -3.87 10.40 -11.85
CA PHE A 96 -3.13 9.42 -12.65
C PHE A 96 -2.97 8.08 -11.90
N PRO A 97 -2.69 6.98 -12.64
CA PRO A 97 -2.34 5.70 -12.04
C PRO A 97 -1.14 5.83 -11.07
N LEU A 98 -1.22 5.12 -9.94
CA LEU A 98 -0.22 5.16 -8.87
C LEU A 98 1.18 4.78 -9.35
N LEU A 99 1.25 3.65 -10.06
CA LEU A 99 2.45 3.07 -10.60
C LEU A 99 2.45 3.36 -12.10
N GLY A 100 3.62 3.68 -12.65
CA GLY A 100 3.75 3.97 -14.09
C GLY A 100 3.18 2.80 -14.89
N ALA A 101 2.56 3.10 -16.03
CA ALA A 101 1.86 2.13 -16.85
C ALA A 101 2.80 1.04 -17.40
N ASP A 102 3.09 0.05 -16.58
CA ASP A 102 3.62 -1.24 -17.00
C ASP A 102 2.43 -2.20 -17.09
N SER A 103 1.77 -2.14 -18.25
CA SER A 103 1.11 -3.23 -19.00
C SER A 103 0.10 -4.18 -18.32
N GLN A 104 -0.36 -3.96 -17.09
CA GLN A 104 -1.47 -4.75 -16.50
C GLN A 104 -2.63 -3.89 -15.96
N THR A 105 -2.60 -2.58 -16.19
CA THR A 105 -3.50 -1.62 -15.54
C THR A 105 -4.69 -1.20 -16.41
N GLU A 106 -4.83 -1.72 -17.64
CA GLU A 106 -5.97 -1.38 -18.50
C GLU A 106 -7.31 -1.91 -17.95
N GLU A 107 -7.31 -3.00 -17.17
CA GLU A 107 -8.53 -3.47 -16.49
C GLU A 107 -8.96 -2.59 -15.31
N HIS A 108 -8.05 -1.77 -14.75
CA HIS A 108 -8.35 -0.92 -13.60
C HIS A 108 -9.10 0.37 -13.95
N MET A 109 -9.16 0.73 -15.24
CA MET A 109 -10.00 1.83 -15.74
C MET A 109 -11.47 1.43 -15.90
N ALA A 110 -11.82 0.15 -15.74
CA ALA A 110 -13.21 -0.27 -15.51
C ALA A 110 -13.62 -0.01 -14.04
N CYS A 111 -13.30 1.17 -13.53
CA CYS A 111 -13.63 1.67 -12.20
C CYS A 111 -15.12 2.09 -12.12
N GLY A 112 -16.02 1.25 -12.62
CA GLY A 112 -17.45 1.46 -12.50
C GLY A 112 -17.91 1.18 -11.07
N LEU A 113 -18.89 1.94 -10.57
CA LEU A 113 -19.58 1.74 -9.29
C LEU A 113 -19.89 0.26 -8.99
N LYS A 114 -20.21 -0.50 -10.04
CA LYS A 114 -20.52 -1.95 -9.98
C LYS A 114 -19.34 -2.80 -9.48
N PHE A 115 -18.09 -2.48 -9.83
CA PHE A 115 -16.92 -3.23 -9.36
C PHE A 115 -16.57 -2.87 -7.91
N GLN A 116 -16.69 -1.58 -7.55
CA GLN A 116 -16.49 -1.11 -6.18
C GLN A 116 -17.53 -1.72 -5.21
N LEU A 117 -18.80 -1.75 -5.61
CA LEU A 117 -19.86 -2.41 -4.83
C LEU A 117 -19.57 -3.90 -4.62
N ARG A 118 -19.09 -4.61 -5.64
CA ARG A 118 -18.71 -6.03 -5.53
C ARG A 118 -17.54 -6.26 -4.59
N ALA A 119 -16.54 -5.38 -4.60
CA ALA A 119 -15.39 -5.48 -3.69
C ALA A 119 -15.80 -5.25 -2.22
N ILE A 120 -16.66 -4.25 -1.98
CA ILE A 120 -17.22 -3.98 -0.65
C ILE A 120 -18.12 -5.15 -0.20
N GLU A 121 -18.99 -5.65 -1.07
CA GLU A 121 -19.87 -6.80 -0.82
C GLU A 121 -19.05 -8.05 -0.46
N LYS A 122 -17.96 -8.33 -1.21
CA LYS A 122 -17.04 -9.44 -0.93
C LYS A 122 -16.42 -9.32 0.47
N ALA A 123 -15.93 -8.13 0.83
CA ALA A 123 -15.28 -7.90 2.11
C ALA A 123 -16.25 -8.10 3.29
N LEU A 124 -17.48 -7.59 3.17
CA LEU A 124 -18.51 -7.73 4.21
C LEU A 124 -18.92 -9.21 4.40
N ILE A 125 -19.12 -9.95 3.31
CA ILE A 125 -19.45 -11.38 3.37
C ILE A 125 -18.32 -12.17 4.02
N GLN A 126 -17.06 -11.91 3.63
CA GLN A 126 -15.90 -12.59 4.23
C GLN A 126 -15.75 -12.29 5.72
N GLN A 127 -16.01 -11.05 6.15
CA GLN A 127 -15.92 -10.66 7.55
C GLN A 127 -17.00 -11.33 8.40
N ALA A 128 -18.24 -11.40 7.92
CA ALA A 128 -19.34 -12.10 8.58
C ALA A 128 -19.07 -13.61 8.69
N LEU A 129 -18.58 -14.24 7.60
CA LEU A 129 -18.21 -15.66 7.61
C LEU A 129 -17.07 -15.96 8.59
N LYS A 130 -16.05 -15.09 8.65
CA LYS A 130 -14.93 -15.24 9.58
C LYS A 130 -15.38 -15.12 11.04
N ARG A 131 -16.32 -14.22 11.35
CA ARG A 131 -16.87 -14.01 12.69
C ARG A 131 -17.72 -15.20 13.16
N HIS A 132 -18.49 -15.78 12.24
CA HIS A 132 -19.39 -16.89 12.53
C HIS A 132 -18.83 -18.28 12.18
N ARG A 133 -17.49 -18.42 12.04
CA ARG A 133 -16.80 -19.69 11.73
C ARG A 133 -17.41 -20.44 10.54
N ASN A 134 -17.68 -19.74 9.44
CA ASN A 134 -18.30 -20.26 8.22
C ASN A 134 -19.73 -20.83 8.39
N CYS A 135 -20.42 -20.52 9.50
CA CYS A 135 -21.84 -20.84 9.64
C CYS A 135 -22.68 -19.90 8.78
N ILE A 136 -23.19 -20.42 7.66
CA ILE A 136 -23.96 -19.67 6.66
C ILE A 136 -25.27 -19.12 7.24
N ASP A 137 -25.90 -19.86 8.16
CA ASP A 137 -27.16 -19.44 8.78
C ASP A 137 -26.99 -18.17 9.62
N ALA A 138 -25.93 -18.11 10.44
CA ALA A 138 -25.63 -16.95 11.27
C ALA A 138 -25.19 -15.75 10.42
N ALA A 139 -24.37 -15.96 9.38
CA ALA A 139 -23.97 -14.91 8.46
C ALA A 139 -25.16 -14.35 7.65
N SER A 140 -26.14 -15.19 7.28
CA SER A 140 -27.35 -14.74 6.58
C SER A 140 -28.24 -13.83 7.44
N LEU A 141 -28.26 -14.09 8.76
CA LEU A 141 -29.04 -13.34 9.74
C LEU A 141 -28.34 -12.01 10.09
N GLU A 142 -27.01 -12.01 10.18
CA GLU A 142 -26.21 -10.78 10.41
C GLU A 142 -26.25 -9.82 9.21
N LEU A 143 -26.19 -10.35 7.98
CA LEU A 143 -26.17 -9.54 6.77
C LEU A 143 -27.56 -9.15 6.25
N ASP A 144 -28.63 -9.66 6.87
CA ASP A 144 -30.03 -9.48 6.44
C ASP A 144 -30.29 -9.86 4.96
N ILE A 145 -29.59 -10.90 4.49
CA ILE A 145 -29.68 -11.38 3.11
C ILE A 145 -30.21 -12.82 3.10
N PRO A 146 -31.20 -13.15 2.23
CA PRO A 146 -31.71 -14.51 2.11
C PRO A 146 -30.60 -15.52 1.78
N ARG A 147 -30.62 -16.70 2.41
CA ARG A 147 -29.63 -17.77 2.23
C ARG A 147 -29.30 -18.05 0.76
N ARG A 148 -30.32 -18.09 -0.11
CA ARG A 148 -30.19 -18.36 -1.54
C ARG A 148 -29.39 -17.29 -2.29
N THR A 149 -29.56 -16.02 -1.89
CA THR A 149 -28.82 -14.88 -2.45
C THR A 149 -27.38 -14.91 -1.98
N LEU A 150 -27.15 -15.22 -0.70
CA LEU A 150 -25.81 -15.34 -0.12
C LEU A 150 -25.01 -16.48 -0.78
N TYR A 151 -25.61 -17.65 -0.98
CA TYR A 151 -25.01 -18.75 -1.74
C TYR A 151 -24.64 -18.35 -3.17
N ARG A 152 -25.52 -17.62 -3.87
CA ARG A 152 -25.24 -17.11 -5.22
C ARG A 152 -24.07 -16.13 -5.20
N ARG A 153 -24.01 -15.22 -4.22
CA ARG A 153 -22.93 -14.23 -4.09
C ARG A 153 -21.57 -14.84 -3.75
N ILE A 154 -21.53 -15.85 -2.86
CA ILE A 154 -20.31 -16.61 -2.57
C ILE A 154 -19.77 -17.26 -3.86
N LYS A 155 -20.67 -17.89 -4.64
CA LYS A 155 -20.32 -18.52 -5.92
C LYS A 155 -19.87 -17.52 -6.99
N GLU A 156 -20.52 -16.36 -7.09
CA GLU A 156 -20.17 -15.28 -8.02
C GLU A 156 -18.83 -14.58 -7.66
N LEU A 157 -18.52 -14.45 -6.36
CA LEU A 157 -17.33 -13.74 -5.86
C LEU A 157 -16.14 -14.66 -5.56
N SER A 158 -16.27 -15.95 -5.88
CA SER A 158 -15.27 -17.02 -5.66
C SER A 158 -14.63 -16.95 -4.28
N ILE A 159 -15.48 -16.94 -3.25
CA ILE A 159 -15.09 -17.12 -1.84
C ILE A 159 -15.21 -18.61 -1.49
#